data_AF-A0AA86PHG2-F1
#
_entry.id   AF-A0AA86PHG2-F1
#
_cell.length_a   1.000
_cell.length_b   1.000
_cell.length_c   1.000
_cell.angle_alpha   90.00
_cell.angle_beta   90.00
_cell.angle_gamma   90.00
#
_symmetry.space_group_name_H-M   'P 1'
#
loop_
_entity.id
_entity.type
_entity.pdbx_description
1 polymer ?
#
loop_
_entity_poly.entity_id
_entity_poly.type
_entity_poly.pdbx_seq_one_letter_code
_entity_poly.pdbx_strand_id
1 'polypeptide(L)'
;MKRVYHQWTNEESCRLFKIVLKCKKDWQQVQIQFPEFTKLQLQNKFFVMQRKMQNYKTKKTDSSVDSNLLKEIMVLFKSQPQ
;
A
#
# COMPACT_ATOMS: atom_id res chain seq x y z
N MET A 1 -8.49 26.01 -10.04
CA MET A 1 -7.84 25.50 -8.82
C MET A 1 -7.07 24.24 -9.16
N LYS A 2 -5.74 24.20 -8.98
CA LYS A 2 -4.94 22.97 -9.17
C LYS A 2 -5.23 22.03 -7.99
N ARG A 3 -5.67 20.80 -8.25
CA ARG A 3 -5.75 19.76 -7.22
C ARG A 3 -4.32 19.34 -6.90
N VAL A 4 -3.82 19.69 -5.71
CA VAL A 4 -2.53 19.20 -5.23
C VAL A 4 -2.73 17.75 -4.80
N TYR A 5 -2.11 16.83 -5.54
CA TYR A 5 -2.16 15.41 -5.21
C TYR A 5 -1.05 15.11 -4.20
N HIS A 6 -1.39 14.39 -3.12
CA HIS A 6 -0.40 13.92 -2.17
C HIS A 6 0.58 12.95 -2.83
N GLN A 7 1.87 13.25 -2.72
CA GLN A 7 2.93 12.34 -3.14
C GLN A 7 3.25 11.36 -2.00
N TRP A 8 2.77 10.14 -2.16
CA TRP A 8 3.01 9.07 -1.19
C TRP A 8 4.45 8.57 -1.27
N THR A 9 5.17 8.67 -0.15
CA THR A 9 6.48 8.03 0.04
C THR A 9 6.35 6.51 0.17
N ASN A 10 7.48 5.82 0.02
CA ASN A 10 7.55 4.37 0.22
C ASN A 10 7.22 3.98 1.66
N GLU A 11 7.66 4.78 2.63
CA GLU A 11 7.41 4.55 4.06
C GLU A 11 5.93 4.69 4.41
N GLU A 12 5.27 5.76 3.96
CA GLU A 12 3.83 5.95 4.14
C GLU A 12 3.03 4.83 3.47
N SER A 13 3.45 4.42 2.27
CA SER A 13 2.83 3.33 1.52
C SER A 13 2.94 2.00 2.29
N CYS A 14 4.12 1.69 2.83
CA CYS A 14 4.37 0.50 3.66
C CYS A 14 3.53 0.54 4.94
N ARG A 15 3.49 1.70 5.61
CA ARG A 15 2.68 1.91 6.83
C ARG A 15 1.20 1.73 6.55
N LEU A 16 0.67 2.32 5.47
CA LEU A 16 -0.72 2.16 5.06
C LEU A 16 -1.05 0.69 4.85
N PHE A 17 -0.21 -0.04 4.12
CA PHE A 17 -0.43 -1.45 3.85
C PHE A 17 -0.44 -2.29 5.14
N LYS A 18 0.54 -2.08 6.04
CA LYS A 18 0.61 -2.74 7.35
C LYS A 18 -0.67 -2.52 8.17
N ILE A 19 -1.14 -1.28 8.25
CA ILE A 19 -2.34 -0.94 9.01
C ILE A 19 -3.59 -1.53 8.36
N VAL A 20 -3.73 -1.46 7.04
CA VAL A 20 -4.86 -2.06 6.32
C VAL A 20 -4.92 -3.58 6.53
N LEU A 21 -3.78 -4.27 6.52
CA LEU A 21 -3.72 -5.70 6.84
C LEU A 21 -4.09 -5.96 8.32
N LYS A 22 -3.50 -5.22 9.25
CA LYS A 22 -3.77 -5.34 10.69
C LYS A 22 -5.26 -5.14 11.02
N CYS A 23 -5.89 -4.16 10.39
CA CYS A 23 -7.31 -3.83 10.56
C CYS A 23 -8.23 -4.67 9.66
N LYS A 24 -7.73 -5.66 8.92
CA LYS A 24 -8.53 -6.50 7.98
C LYS A 24 -9.38 -5.67 7.00
N LYS A 25 -8.83 -4.56 6.49
CA LYS A 25 -9.52 -3.58 5.63
C LYS A 25 -10.71 -2.86 6.28
N ASP A 26 -10.76 -2.79 7.61
CA ASP A 26 -11.63 -1.84 8.31
C ASP A 26 -11.13 -0.42 8.09
N TRP A 27 -11.71 0.24 7.10
CA TRP A 27 -11.29 1.57 6.67
C TRP A 27 -11.59 2.67 7.69
N GLN A 28 -12.53 2.45 8.63
CA GLN A 28 -12.78 3.43 9.68
C GLN A 28 -11.60 3.43 10.66
N GLN A 29 -11.15 2.25 11.08
CA GLN A 29 -9.96 2.10 11.92
C GLN A 29 -8.68 2.56 11.22
N VAL A 30 -8.55 2.29 9.91
CA VAL A 30 -7.41 2.77 9.12
C VAL A 30 -7.42 4.31 9.05
N GLN A 31 -8.57 4.95 8.85
CA GLN A 31 -8.66 6.41 8.77
C GLN A 31 -8.30 7.09 10.10
N ILE A 32 -8.60 6.46 11.25
CA ILE A 32 -8.16 6.95 12.57
C ILE A 32 -6.63 7.04 12.66
N GLN A 33 -5.91 6.12 12.01
CA GLN A 33 -4.44 6.11 11.98
C GLN A 33 -3.84 7.10 10.95
N PHE A 34 -4.68 7.60 10.03
CA PHE A 34 -4.29 8.46 8.90
C PHE A 34 -5.28 9.62 8.75
N PRO A 35 -5.40 10.52 9.76
CA PRO A 35 -6.44 11.54 9.81
C PRO A 35 -6.29 12.60 8.69
N GLU A 36 -5.09 12.76 8.14
CA GLU A 36 -4.78 13.68 7.04
C GLU A 36 -5.36 13.22 5.69
N PHE A 37 -5.79 11.96 5.60
CA PHE A 37 -6.30 11.37 4.38
C PHE A 37 -7.76 10.94 4.53
N THR A 38 -8.52 11.20 3.48
CA THR A 38 -9.87 10.66 3.36
C THR A 38 -9.82 9.15 3.14
N LYS A 39 -10.86 8.45 3.60
CA LYS A 39 -11.08 7.02 3.32
C LYS A 39 -10.88 6.69 1.83
N LEU A 40 -11.40 7.52 0.93
CA LEU A 40 -11.27 7.31 -0.51
C LEU A 40 -9.80 7.38 -0.99
N GLN A 41 -9.02 8.33 -0.50
CA GLN A 41 -7.58 8.42 -0.83
C GLN A 41 -6.82 7.18 -0.37
N LEU A 42 -7.10 6.71 0.85
CA LEU A 42 -6.49 5.51 1.43
C LEU A 42 -6.84 4.25 0.63
N GLN A 43 -8.12 4.10 0.24
CA GLN A 43 -8.60 3.00 -0.59
C GLN A 43 -7.94 3.00 -1.98
N ASN A 44 -7.94 4.15 -2.65
CA ASN A 44 -7.32 4.30 -3.97
C ASN A 44 -5.83 3.97 -3.92
N LYS A 45 -5.11 4.48 -2.92
CA LYS A 45 -3.69 4.19 -2.74
C LYS A 45 -3.45 2.68 -2.52
N PHE A 46 -4.22 2.05 -1.63
CA PHE A 46 -4.10 0.62 -1.37
C PHE A 46 -4.41 -0.24 -2.61
N PHE A 47 -5.44 0.11 -3.38
CA PHE A 47 -5.78 -0.57 -4.62
C PHE A 47 -4.67 -0.48 -5.67
N VAL A 48 -4.09 0.72 -5.86
CA VAL A 48 -2.94 0.91 -6.75
C VAL A 48 -1.75 0.05 -6.31
N MET A 49 -1.47 -0.02 -5.00
CA MET A 49 -0.42 -0.89 -4.47
C MET A 49 -0.71 -2.38 -4.75
N GLN A 50 -1.93 -2.86 -4.49
CA GLN A 50 -2.28 -4.25 -4.79
C GLN A 50 -2.12 -4.59 -6.28
N ARG A 51 -2.54 -3.70 -7.20
CA ARG A 51 -2.34 -3.90 -8.64
C ARG A 51 -0.87 -3.94 -9.02
N LYS A 52 -0.04 -3.05 -8.46
CA LYS A 52 1.42 -3.08 -8.67
C LYS A 52 2.02 -4.42 -8.23
N MET A 53 1.56 -4.97 -7.10
CA MET A 53 2.01 -6.29 -6.61
C MET A 53 1.60 -7.44 -7.53
N GLN A 54 0.37 -7.42 -8.05
CA GLN A 54 -0.10 -8.44 -9.00
C GLN A 54 0.76 -8.42 -10.27
N ASN A 55 1.02 -7.22 -10.80
CA ASN A 55 1.86 -7.05 -11.99
C ASN A 55 3.33 -7.46 -11.75
N TYR A 56 3.84 -7.31 -10.53
CA TYR A 56 5.18 -7.77 -10.16
C TYR A 56 5.29 -9.30 -10.16
N LYS A 57 4.25 -10.02 -9.71
CA LYS A 57 4.24 -11.49 -9.74
C LYS A 57 4.30 -12.06 -11.17
N THR A 58 3.76 -11.34 -12.15
CA THR A 58 3.76 -11.73 -13.57
C THR A 58 5.02 -11.26 -14.32
N LYS A 59 5.68 -10.18 -13.90
CA LYS A 59 6.91 -9.66 -14.52
C LYS A 59 8.15 -10.00 -13.69
N LYS A 60 8.62 -11.24 -13.82
CA LYS A 60 9.85 -11.72 -13.19
C LYS A 60 11.09 -11.33 -14.00
N THR A 61 11.26 -10.06 -14.40
CA THR A 61 12.51 -9.52 -14.98
C THR A 61 12.41 -8.01 -15.20
N ASP A 62 13.48 -7.31 -14.80
CA ASP A 62 13.84 -5.92 -15.11
C ASP A 62 13.03 -4.75 -14.51
N SER A 63 13.49 -4.24 -13.34
CA SER A 63 13.52 -2.80 -13.01
C SER A 63 13.99 -2.59 -11.56
N SER A 64 15.01 -1.76 -11.40
CA SER A 64 15.96 -1.73 -10.27
C SER A 64 15.54 -0.88 -9.04
N VAL A 65 14.35 -0.28 -8.97
CA VAL A 65 14.05 0.72 -7.90
C VAL A 65 12.82 0.41 -7.03
N ASP A 66 11.76 -0.21 -7.57
CA ASP A 66 10.55 -0.58 -6.80
C ASP A 66 10.68 -1.92 -6.04
N SER A 67 11.81 -2.62 -6.20
CA SER A 67 12.00 -4.01 -5.74
C SER A 67 12.02 -4.14 -4.22
N ASN A 68 12.60 -3.19 -3.48
CA ASN A 68 12.78 -3.31 -2.03
C ASN A 68 11.48 -3.10 -1.25
N LEU A 69 10.68 -2.09 -1.60
CA LEU A 69 9.36 -1.88 -0.98
C LEU A 69 8.43 -3.06 -1.27
N LEU A 70 8.40 -3.55 -2.51
CA LEU A 70 7.56 -4.70 -2.86
C LEU A 70 8.02 -5.99 -2.17
N LYS A 71 9.35 -6.20 -2.01
CA LYS A 71 9.89 -7.32 -1.21
C LYS A 71 9.44 -7.25 0.24
N GLU A 72 9.57 -6.11 0.91
CA GLU A 72 9.13 -5.95 2.30
C GLU A 72 7.64 -6.24 2.46
N ILE A 73 6.81 -5.68 1.57
CA ILE A 73 5.36 -5.90 1.63
C ILE A 73 5.01 -7.37 1.30
N MET A 74 5.74 -8.03 0.39
CA MET A 74 5.57 -9.45 0.11
C MET A 74 5.96 -10.36 1.29
N VAL A 75 7.00 -10.00 2.05
CA VAL A 75 7.37 -10.72 3.29
C VAL A 75 6.26 -10.64 4.33
N LEU A 76 5.64 -9.48 4.48
CA LEU A 76 4.47 -9.29 5.35
C LEU A 76 3.27 -10.14 4.90
N PHE A 77 3.10 -10.32 3.59
CA PHE A 77 2.02 -11.14 3.04
C PHE A 77 2.22 -12.65 3.26
N LYS A 78 3.46 -13.15 3.19
CA LYS A 78 3.78 -14.59 3.39
C LYS A 78 3.72 -15.04 4.85
N SER A 79 3.74 -14.11 5.79
CA SER A 79 3.78 -14.40 7.24
C SER A 79 2.38 -14.49 7.88
N GLN A 80 1.31 -14.49 7.09
CA GLN A 80 -0.05 -14.66 7.60
C GLN A 80 -0.43 -16.16 7.51
N PRO A 81 -0.75 -16.83 8.63
CA PRO A 81 -1.33 -18.17 8.57
C PRO A 81 -2.71 -18.08 7.87
N GLN A 82 -2.95 -19.01 6.94
CA GLN A 82 -4.23 -19.18 6.24
C GLN A 82 -5.36 -19.54 7.21
#